data_AF-A0A2C9PEP4-F1
#
_entry.id   AF-A0A2C9PEP4-F1
#
_cell.length_a   1.000
_cell.length_b   1.000
_cell.length_c   1.000
_cell.angle_alpha   90.00
_cell.angle_beta   90.00
_cell.angle_gamma   90.00
#
_symmetry.space_group_name_H-M   'P 1'
#
loop_
_entity.id
_entity.type
_entity.pdbx_description
1 polymer ?
#
loop_
_entity_poly.entity_id
_entity_poly.type
_entity_poly.pdbx_seq_one_letter_code
_entity_poly.pdbx_strand_id
1 'polypeptide(L)'
;MKLVGVTACISGVAHTYMAAELLEKAAKKAGYKIQVETQGALGAENSLEQAAIDAADVAFIISEINIEGAERFEQSRLIKMSISDFLRSPELAINAIERAKVAPAGTVISV
;
A
#
# COMPACT_ATOMS: atom_id res chain seq x y z
N MET A 1 -7.64 7.99 -10.17
CA MET A 1 -7.88 6.92 -9.17
C MET A 1 -7.39 7.37 -7.82
N LYS A 2 -8.09 6.95 -6.78
CA LYS A 2 -7.73 7.10 -5.38
C LYS A 2 -7.12 5.79 -4.92
N LEU A 3 -5.94 5.87 -4.34
CA LEU A 3 -5.20 4.74 -3.81
C LEU A 3 -4.99 4.98 -2.32
N VAL A 4 -4.91 3.90 -1.56
CA VAL A 4 -4.43 3.92 -0.18
C VAL A 4 -3.37 2.87 -0.02
N GLY A 5 -2.44 3.05 0.91
CA GLY A 5 -1.38 2.09 1.17
C GLY A 5 -0.96 2.04 2.61
N VAL A 6 -0.52 0.87 3.07
CA VAL A 6 0.19 0.70 4.34
C VAL A 6 1.57 0.17 4.05
N THR A 7 2.59 0.78 4.66
CA THR A 7 3.97 0.30 4.61
C THR A 7 4.39 -0.16 6.00
N ALA A 8 5.04 -1.32 6.13
CA ALA A 8 5.49 -1.80 7.44
C ALA A 8 6.74 -2.68 7.41
N CYS A 9 7.69 -2.40 8.31
CA CYS A 9 8.94 -3.14 8.41
C CYS A 9 9.36 -3.32 9.88
N ILE A 10 9.71 -4.55 10.27
CA ILE A 10 10.15 -4.88 11.63
C ILE A 10 11.49 -4.24 12.00
N SER A 11 12.38 -4.09 11.02
CA SER A 11 13.76 -3.67 11.26
C SER A 11 13.90 -2.17 11.52
N GLY A 12 12.83 -1.39 11.37
CA GLY A 12 12.81 0.01 11.76
C GLY A 12 12.11 0.94 10.78
N VAL A 13 12.29 2.24 11.02
CA VAL A 13 11.58 3.34 10.36
C VAL A 13 12.05 3.65 8.94
N ALA A 14 13.33 3.36 8.63
CA ALA A 14 13.94 3.79 7.37
C ALA A 14 13.26 3.17 6.15
N HIS A 15 13.17 1.83 6.08
CA HIS A 15 12.57 1.16 4.93
C HIS A 15 11.05 1.42 4.84
N THR A 16 10.37 1.58 5.97
CA THR A 16 8.96 1.97 6.01
C THR A 16 8.75 3.32 5.33
N TYR A 17 9.48 4.37 5.74
CA TYR A 17 9.35 5.70 5.12
C TYR A 17 9.86 5.73 3.67
N MET A 18 10.96 5.04 3.37
CA MET A 18 11.47 4.94 2.00
C MET A 18 10.44 4.31 1.06
N ALA A 19 9.78 3.23 1.50
CA ALA A 19 8.72 2.61 0.73
C ALA A 19 7.52 3.55 0.58
N ALA A 20 7.12 4.26 1.64
CA ALA A 20 6.01 5.21 1.56
C ALA A 20 6.30 6.34 0.55
N GLU A 21 7.44 7.00 0.66
CA GLU A 21 7.83 8.09 -0.24
C GLU A 21 7.97 7.61 -1.70
N LEU A 22 8.53 6.41 -1.91
CA LEU A 22 8.67 5.82 -3.24
C LEU A 22 7.30 5.48 -3.85
N LEU A 23 6.36 4.98 -3.05
CA LEU A 23 4.99 4.68 -3.47
C LEU A 23 4.22 5.95 -3.83
N GLU A 24 4.36 7.00 -3.04
CA GLU A 24 3.79 8.33 -3.34
C GLU A 24 4.34 8.90 -4.64
N LYS A 25 5.67 8.82 -4.84
CA LYS A 25 6.32 9.26 -6.08
C LYS A 25 5.86 8.44 -7.28
N ALA A 26 5.76 7.12 -7.16
CA ALA A 26 5.32 6.24 -8.24
C ALA A 26 3.85 6.51 -8.62
N ALA A 27 2.96 6.63 -7.63
CA ALA A 27 1.56 6.97 -7.83
C ALA A 27 1.40 8.34 -8.49
N LYS A 28 2.13 9.36 -7.99
CA LYS A 28 2.11 10.72 -8.56
C LYS A 28 2.60 10.73 -10.01
N LYS A 29 3.67 9.98 -10.32
CA LYS A 29 4.19 9.83 -11.70
C LYS A 29 3.16 9.18 -12.63
N ALA A 30 2.34 8.27 -12.12
CA ALA A 30 1.25 7.64 -12.85
C ALA A 30 -0.06 8.47 -12.85
N GLY A 31 -0.07 9.66 -12.24
CA GLY A 31 -1.26 10.53 -12.18
C GLY A 31 -2.33 10.10 -11.17
N TYR A 32 -1.98 9.24 -10.21
CA TYR A 32 -2.88 8.78 -9.16
C TYR A 32 -2.70 9.58 -7.87
N LYS A 33 -3.78 9.71 -7.09
CA LYS A 33 -3.72 10.25 -5.73
C LYS A 33 -3.59 9.08 -4.77
N ILE A 34 -2.67 9.17 -3.83
CA ILE A 34 -2.46 8.14 -2.81
C ILE A 34 -2.34 8.76 -1.42
N GLN A 35 -2.79 8.03 -0.41
CA GLN A 35 -2.49 8.26 1.00
C GLN A 35 -1.78 7.04 1.55
N VAL A 36 -0.69 7.24 2.30
CA VAL A 36 0.13 6.14 2.82
C VAL A 36 0.22 6.22 4.34
N GLU A 37 -0.22 5.16 5.00
CA GLU A 37 0.01 4.89 6.42
C GLU A 37 1.35 4.16 6.59
N THR A 38 2.11 4.54 7.60
CA THR A 38 3.42 3.95 7.92
C THR A 38 3.33 3.29 9.28
N GLN A 39 3.63 1.99 9.36
CA GLN A 39 3.67 1.25 10.62
C GLN A 39 5.11 0.76 10.87
N GLY A 40 5.72 1.24 11.95
CA GLY A 40 7.10 0.88 12.30
C GLY A 40 7.31 0.75 13.79
N ALA A 41 8.57 0.71 14.21
CA ALA A 41 8.93 0.60 15.62
C ALA A 41 8.43 1.76 16.51
N LEU A 42 8.12 2.91 15.91
CA LEU A 42 7.55 4.08 16.59
C LEU A 42 6.02 4.06 16.66
N GLY A 43 5.38 3.01 16.12
CA GLY A 43 3.94 2.92 15.96
C GLY A 43 3.45 3.27 14.56
N ALA A 44 2.15 3.49 14.44
CA ALA A 44 1.50 3.90 13.20
C ALA A 44 1.47 5.44 13.09
N GLU A 45 1.80 5.94 11.89
CA GLU A 45 1.69 7.34 11.51
C GLU A 45 0.90 7.47 10.22
N ASN A 46 0.28 8.64 10.03
CA ASN A 46 -0.61 8.92 8.89
C ASN A 46 -1.71 7.85 8.74
N SER A 47 -2.27 7.41 9.87
CA SER A 47 -3.30 6.37 9.90
C SER A 47 -4.46 6.71 8.97
N LEU A 48 -4.82 5.74 8.13
CA LEU A 48 -5.90 5.85 7.18
C LEU A 48 -7.24 5.74 7.89
N GLU A 49 -8.09 6.74 7.68
CA GLU A 49 -9.49 6.66 8.07
C GLU A 49 -10.22 5.59 7.25
N GLN A 50 -11.18 4.89 7.87
CA GLN A 50 -11.97 3.88 7.18
C GLN A 50 -12.65 4.44 5.92
N ALA A 51 -13.15 5.68 5.98
CA ALA A 51 -13.76 6.35 4.84
C ALA A 51 -12.79 6.55 3.66
N ALA A 52 -11.48 6.71 3.93
CA ALA A 52 -10.47 6.79 2.87
C ALA A 52 -10.23 5.43 2.21
N ILE A 53 -10.25 4.36 3.01
CA ILE A 53 -10.10 2.97 2.53
C ILE A 53 -11.31 2.56 1.69
N ASP A 54 -12.52 2.85 2.16
CA ASP A 54 -13.76 2.53 1.45
C ASP A 54 -13.91 3.31 0.13
N ALA A 55 -13.38 4.55 0.09
CA ALA A 55 -13.40 5.39 -1.11
C ALA A 55 -12.24 5.11 -2.09
N ALA A 56 -11.32 4.21 -1.74
CA ALA A 56 -10.16 3.89 -2.57
C ALA A 56 -10.54 2.89 -3.67
N ASP A 57 -9.99 3.10 -4.86
CA ASP A 57 -10.14 2.16 -5.97
C ASP A 57 -9.29 0.89 -5.72
N VAL A 58 -8.11 1.07 -5.13
CA VAL A 58 -7.12 0.01 -4.84
C VAL A 58 -6.39 0.34 -3.55
N ALA A 59 -6.16 -0.69 -2.73
CA ALA A 59 -5.38 -0.62 -1.50
C ALA A 59 -4.06 -1.39 -1.64
N PHE A 60 -2.99 -0.89 -1.01
CA PHE A 60 -1.69 -1.53 -0.95
C PHE A 60 -1.35 -1.95 0.49
N ILE A 61 -0.76 -3.13 0.63
CA ILE A 61 -0.02 -3.51 1.83
C ILE A 61 1.38 -3.90 1.37
N ILE A 62 2.34 -3.04 1.68
CA ILE A 62 3.76 -3.24 1.39
C ILE A 62 4.45 -3.53 2.71
N SER A 63 4.60 -4.80 3.08
CA SER A 63 5.09 -5.13 4.41
C SER A 63 5.94 -6.40 4.47
N GLU A 64 6.86 -6.40 5.43
CA GLU A 64 7.63 -7.58 5.84
C GLU A 64 7.03 -8.25 7.09
N ILE A 65 5.96 -7.66 7.62
CA ILE A 65 5.24 -8.12 8.81
C ILE A 65 3.73 -8.03 8.60
N ASN A 66 2.98 -8.69 9.48
CA ASN A 66 1.55 -8.45 9.59
C ASN A 66 1.32 -7.02 10.08
N ILE A 67 0.51 -6.26 9.35
CA ILE A 67 0.12 -4.91 9.73
C ILE A 67 -1.02 -4.97 10.76
N GLU A 68 -1.10 -3.94 11.60
CA GLU A 68 -2.24 -3.73 12.47
C GLU A 68 -3.44 -3.20 11.67
N GLY A 69 -4.64 -3.71 11.98
CA GLY A 69 -5.87 -3.29 11.30
C GLY A 69 -5.97 -3.77 9.85
N ALA A 70 -5.38 -4.93 9.52
CA ALA A 70 -5.42 -5.51 8.18
C ALA A 70 -6.85 -5.81 7.70
N GLU A 71 -7.77 -6.08 8.63
CA GLU A 71 -9.19 -6.35 8.40
C GLU A 71 -9.92 -5.18 7.73
N ARG A 72 -9.42 -3.94 7.90
CA ARG A 72 -9.97 -2.73 7.26
C ARG A 72 -9.99 -2.82 5.72
N PHE A 73 -9.12 -3.67 5.15
CA PHE A 73 -8.90 -3.79 3.71
C PHE A 73 -9.57 -5.01 3.08
N GLU A 74 -10.35 -5.82 3.81
CA GLU A 74 -10.93 -7.07 3.29
C GLU A 74 -11.87 -6.87 2.11
N GLN A 75 -12.58 -5.74 2.05
CA GLN A 75 -13.48 -5.41 0.95
C GLN A 75 -12.78 -4.66 -0.19
N SER A 76 -11.55 -4.20 0.04
CA SER A 76 -10.77 -3.46 -0.95
C SER A 76 -10.16 -4.39 -2.00
N ARG A 77 -9.86 -3.84 -3.18
CA ARG A 77 -8.97 -4.52 -4.14
C ARG A 77 -7.56 -4.36 -3.63
N LEU A 78 -7.01 -5.42 -3.06
CA LEU A 78 -5.82 -5.37 -2.24
C LEU A 78 -4.61 -5.88 -3.01
N ILE A 79 -3.56 -5.09 -3.10
CA ILE A 79 -2.26 -5.50 -3.62
C ILE A 79 -1.31 -5.70 -2.44
N LYS A 80 -0.75 -6.89 -2.32
CA LYS A 80 0.23 -7.25 -1.28
C LYS A 80 1.60 -7.47 -1.90
N MET A 81 2.63 -6.90 -1.30
CA MET A 81 4.02 -7.11 -1.71
C MET A 81 4.98 -6.90 -0.54
N SER A 82 6.20 -7.43 -0.66
CA SER A 82 7.25 -7.20 0.34
C SER A 82 7.86 -5.80 0.19
N ILE A 83 8.40 -5.23 1.28
CA ILE A 83 9.16 -3.97 1.21
C ILE A 83 10.39 -4.15 0.33
N SER A 84 11.05 -5.30 0.45
CA SER A 84 12.28 -5.62 -0.27
C SER A 84 12.07 -5.65 -1.79
N ASP A 85 10.98 -6.27 -2.25
CA ASP A 85 10.64 -6.34 -3.68
C ASP A 85 10.19 -4.99 -4.20
N PHE A 86 9.42 -4.25 -3.40
CA PHE A 86 8.95 -2.92 -3.77
C PHE A 86 10.08 -1.91 -3.94
N LEU A 87 11.04 -1.88 -3.00
CA LEU A 87 12.21 -0.99 -3.10
C LEU A 87 13.11 -1.35 -4.28
N ARG A 88 13.19 -2.64 -4.66
CA ARG A 88 13.96 -3.09 -5.82
C ARG A 88 13.26 -2.74 -7.14
N SER A 89 11.95 -2.92 -7.21
CA SER A 89 11.17 -2.82 -8.45
C SER A 89 9.82 -2.12 -8.22
N PRO A 90 9.80 -0.80 -8.00
CA PRO A 90 8.56 -0.06 -7.69
C PRO A 90 7.55 -0.05 -8.84
N GLU A 91 8.00 -0.26 -10.09
CA GLU A 91 7.10 -0.43 -11.23
C GLU A 91 6.14 -1.61 -11.10
N LEU A 92 6.49 -2.65 -10.32
CA LEU A 92 5.62 -3.79 -10.08
C LEU A 92 4.32 -3.37 -9.39
N ALA A 93 4.40 -2.43 -8.44
CA ALA A 93 3.22 -1.90 -7.75
C ALA A 93 2.27 -1.21 -8.76
N ILE A 94 2.81 -0.41 -9.68
CA ILE A 94 2.00 0.31 -10.67
C ILE A 94 1.38 -0.65 -11.69
N ASN A 95 2.15 -1.64 -12.17
CA ASN A 95 1.63 -2.68 -13.06
C ASN A 95 0.53 -3.51 -12.40
N ALA A 96 0.65 -3.77 -11.09
CA ALA A 96 -0.36 -4.48 -10.32
C ALA A 96 -1.68 -3.69 -10.20
N ILE A 97 -1.65 -2.34 -10.25
CA ILE A 97 -2.88 -1.52 -10.30
C ILE A 97 -3.68 -1.87 -11.55
N GLU A 98 -3.05 -1.99 -12.73
CA GLU A 98 -3.76 -2.32 -13.96
C GLU A 98 -4.46 -3.68 -13.86
N ARG A 99 -3.84 -4.66 -13.19
CA ARG A 99 -4.46 -5.95 -12.89
C ARG A 99 -5.61 -5.82 -11.89
N ALA A 100 -5.45 -5.00 -10.86
CA ALA A 100 -6.48 -4.75 -9.85
C ALA A 100 -7.72 -4.04 -10.43
N LYS A 101 -7.56 -3.16 -11.42
CA LYS A 101 -8.68 -2.43 -12.05
C LYS A 101 -9.74 -3.32 -12.67
N VAL A 102 -9.36 -4.50 -13.16
CA VAL A 102 -10.29 -5.44 -13.81
C VAL A 102 -10.77 -6.57 -12.87
N ALA A 103 -10.16 -6.68 -11.68
CA ALA A 103 -10.52 -7.69 -10.69
C ALA A 103 -11.81 -7.31 -9.92
N PRO A 104 -12.61 -8.27 -9.44
CA PRO A 104 -13.73 -7.97 -8.55
C PRO A 104 -13.25 -7.38 -7.20
N ALA A 105 -14.13 -6.66 -6.50
CA ALA A 105 -13.86 -6.17 -5.15
C ALA A 105 -13.55 -7.33 -4.17
N GLY A 106 -12.70 -7.08 -3.17
CA GLY A 106 -12.18 -8.11 -2.26
C GLY A 106 -11.12 -9.04 -2.87
N THR A 107 -10.69 -8.80 -4.11
CA THR A 107 -9.57 -9.58 -4.68
C THR A 107 -8.26 -9.18 -4.03
N VAL A 108 -7.47 -10.19 -3.62
CA VAL A 108 -6.10 -10.02 -3.14
C VAL A 108 -5.14 -10.44 -4.26
N ILE A 109 -4.27 -9.52 -4.67
CA ILE A 109 -3.21 -9.74 -5.65
C ILE A 109 -1.87 -9.68 -4.92
N SER A 110 -1.20 -10.81 -4.82
CA SER A 110 0.17 -10.88 -4.32
C SER A 110 1.16 -10.72 -5.48
N VAL A 111 2.16 -9.87 -5.27
CA VAL A 111 3.24 -9.54 -6.22
C VAL A 111 4.56 -9.69 -5.51
#